data_AF-L7UFR1-F1
#
_entry.id   AF-L7UFR1-F1
#
_cell.length_a   1.000
_cell.length_b   1.000
_cell.length_c   1.000
_cell.angle_alpha   90.00
_cell.angle_beta   90.00
_cell.angle_gamma   90.00
#
_symmetry.space_group_name_H-M   'P 1'
#
loop_
_entity.id
_entity.type
_entity.pdbx_description
1 polymer ?
#
loop_
_entity_poly.entity_id
_entity_poly.type
_entity_poly.pdbx_seq_one_letter_code
_entity_poly.pdbx_strand_id
1 'polypeptide(L)'
;MASPSKSGSLPKPIRFAAITCMVLAALTGWAAISEATELAHFFESRSRRMEAGSPLLLGNDPADFQRLLEAQYQALEPMREPRALLMGVMAIACAVVFVSAGRILRPHGMPAERIRLMLGRAAITVAVLRTIDGAQWAVVARRTSHAVSQMLIKRPEYQDAAAAEMVSTVTQVMSLGLTVAGTALIAGTFALLGQFFRSDSVREALVTRDRTAADS
;
A
#
# COMPACT_ATOMS: atom_id res chain seq x y z
N MET A 1 -14.34 40.40 -14.95
CA MET A 1 -13.64 40.14 -16.23
C MET A 1 -13.00 38.77 -16.16
N ALA A 2 -13.63 37.76 -16.75
CA ALA A 2 -13.06 36.42 -16.83
C ALA A 2 -12.04 36.37 -17.96
N SER A 3 -10.80 36.01 -17.64
CA SER A 3 -9.74 35.84 -18.63
C SER A 3 -10.07 34.65 -19.54
N PRO A 4 -9.79 34.73 -20.85
CA PRO A 4 -10.05 33.63 -21.78
C PRO A 4 -9.20 32.42 -21.38
N SER A 5 -9.85 31.29 -21.09
CA SER A 5 -9.17 30.04 -20.74
C SER A 5 -8.37 29.56 -21.95
N LYS A 6 -7.04 29.41 -21.79
CA LYS A 6 -6.18 28.72 -22.77
C LYS A 6 -6.80 27.36 -23.12
N SER A 7 -7.05 27.17 -24.40
CA SER A 7 -7.57 25.95 -25.03
C SER A 7 -6.79 24.70 -24.60
N GLY A 8 -7.50 23.58 -24.45
CA GLY A 8 -6.94 22.23 -24.37
C GLY A 8 -6.31 21.76 -23.05
N SER A 9 -6.16 22.62 -22.02
CA SER A 9 -5.50 22.22 -20.77
C SER A 9 -6.43 21.42 -19.83
N LEU A 10 -5.93 20.29 -19.29
CA LEU A 10 -6.66 19.47 -18.34
C LEU A 10 -6.96 20.27 -17.04
N PRO A 11 -8.20 20.23 -16.49
CA PRO A 11 -8.51 20.89 -15.24
C PRO A 11 -7.54 20.51 -14.11
N LYS A 12 -7.09 21.52 -13.35
CA LYS A 12 -6.15 21.36 -12.22
C LYS A 12 -6.51 20.19 -11.27
N PRO A 13 -7.78 20.01 -10.81
CA PRO A 13 -8.10 18.91 -9.91
C PRO A 13 -7.92 17.52 -10.55
N ILE A 14 -8.24 17.36 -11.83
CA ILE A 14 -8.06 16.09 -12.56
C ILE A 14 -6.57 15.81 -12.76
N ARG A 15 -5.79 16.85 -13.08
CA ARG A 15 -4.33 16.74 -13.19
C ARG A 15 -3.69 16.30 -11.88
N PHE A 16 -4.07 16.95 -10.77
CA PHE A 16 -3.57 16.61 -9.44
C PHE A 16 -3.94 15.18 -9.07
N ALA A 17 -5.21 14.80 -9.21
CA ALA A 17 -5.67 13.44 -8.94
C ALA A 17 -4.93 12.38 -9.76
N ALA A 18 -4.66 12.65 -11.04
CA ALA A 18 -3.92 11.72 -11.90
C ALA A 18 -2.44 11.57 -11.45
N ILE A 19 -1.79 12.67 -11.08
CA ILE A 19 -0.42 12.63 -10.53
C ILE A 19 -0.41 11.84 -9.21
N THR A 20 -1.37 12.09 -8.32
CA THR A 20 -1.51 11.36 -7.06
C THR A 20 -1.72 9.86 -7.31
N CYS A 21 -2.58 9.48 -8.26
CA CYS A 21 -2.73 8.08 -8.68
C CYS A 21 -1.40 7.47 -9.14
N MET A 22 -0.62 8.19 -9.96
CA MET A 22 0.68 7.69 -10.42
C MET A 22 1.66 7.47 -9.27
N VAL A 23 1.81 8.46 -8.37
CA VAL A 23 2.74 8.37 -7.25
C VAL A 23 2.34 7.23 -6.31
N LEU A 24 1.06 7.16 -5.91
CA LEU A 24 0.57 6.09 -5.04
C LEU A 24 0.70 4.72 -5.68
N ALA A 25 0.38 4.59 -6.98
CA ALA A 25 0.51 3.32 -7.69
C ALA A 25 1.97 2.89 -7.83
N ALA A 26 2.89 3.83 -8.09
CA ALA A 26 4.32 3.52 -8.16
C ALA A 26 4.85 3.01 -6.81
N LEU A 27 4.56 3.72 -5.72
CA LEU A 27 5.02 3.33 -4.37
C LEU A 27 4.39 2.01 -3.91
N THR A 28 3.07 1.87 -4.08
CA THR A 28 2.35 0.65 -3.66
C THR A 28 2.74 -0.55 -4.53
N GLY A 29 2.88 -0.34 -5.84
CA GLY A 29 3.31 -1.39 -6.77
C GLY A 29 4.75 -1.83 -6.52
N TRP A 30 5.66 -0.89 -6.25
CA TRP A 30 7.05 -1.20 -5.89
C TRP A 30 7.13 -2.01 -4.59
N ALA A 31 6.38 -1.61 -3.56
CA ALA A 31 6.30 -2.35 -2.30
C ALA A 31 5.75 -3.77 -2.51
N ALA A 32 4.68 -3.91 -3.32
CA ALA A 32 4.10 -5.21 -3.65
C ALA A 32 5.09 -6.12 -4.39
N ILE A 33 5.83 -5.60 -5.38
CA ILE A 33 6.85 -6.37 -6.10
C ILE A 33 7.97 -6.79 -5.16
N SER A 34 8.46 -5.86 -4.34
CA SER A 34 9.53 -6.14 -3.36
C SER A 34 9.10 -7.28 -2.43
N GLU A 35 7.89 -7.21 -1.88
CA GLU A 35 7.37 -8.26 -1.02
C GLU A 35 7.14 -9.59 -1.77
N ALA A 36 6.62 -9.56 -3.00
CA ALA A 36 6.49 -10.76 -3.83
C ALA A 36 7.85 -11.43 -4.09
N THR A 37 8.91 -10.64 -4.34
CA THR A 37 10.26 -11.16 -4.54
C THR A 37 10.85 -11.76 -3.26
N GLU A 38 10.59 -11.13 -2.10
CA GLU A 38 10.98 -11.68 -0.79
C GLU A 38 10.26 -13.00 -0.50
N LEU A 39 8.97 -13.12 -0.81
CA LEU A 39 8.20 -14.34 -0.62
C LEU A 39 8.58 -15.45 -1.63
N ALA A 40 9.03 -15.08 -2.83
CA ALA A 40 9.57 -16.03 -3.80
C ALA A 40 10.91 -16.63 -3.33
N HIS A 41 11.77 -15.80 -2.74
CA HIS A 41 13.07 -16.19 -2.19
C HIS A 41 13.03 -16.29 -0.67
N PHE A 42 11.94 -16.83 -0.13
CA PHE A 42 11.62 -16.77 1.29
C PHE A 42 12.74 -17.30 2.20
N PHE A 43 13.27 -18.49 1.90
CA PHE A 43 14.32 -19.12 2.70
C PHE A 43 15.65 -18.37 2.62
N GLU A 44 15.98 -17.83 1.45
CA GLU A 44 17.20 -17.06 1.22
C GLU A 44 17.10 -15.65 1.85
N SER A 45 15.92 -15.05 1.81
CA SER A 45 15.63 -13.77 2.45
C SER A 45 15.65 -13.90 3.97
N ARG A 46 15.12 -15.02 4.50
CA ARG A 46 15.21 -15.40 5.91
C ARG A 46 16.66 -15.56 6.35
N SER A 47 17.48 -16.32 5.61
CA SER A 47 18.88 -16.53 5.97
C SER A 47 19.66 -15.21 5.94
N ARG A 48 19.51 -14.39 4.89
CA ARG A 48 20.18 -13.07 4.80
C ARG A 48 19.78 -12.14 5.94
N ARG A 49 18.49 -12.09 6.34
CA ARG A 49 18.05 -11.24 7.46
C ARG A 49 18.50 -11.76 8.82
N MET A 50 18.64 -13.08 8.97
CA MET A 50 19.22 -13.68 10.17
C MET A 50 20.73 -13.41 10.27
N GLU A 51 21.43 -13.30 9.13
CA GLU A 51 22.85 -12.97 9.03
C GLU A 51 23.15 -11.47 9.18
N ALA A 52 22.24 -10.59 8.73
CA ALA A 52 22.43 -9.14 8.73
C ALA A 52 22.49 -8.47 10.13
N GLY A 53 22.16 -9.20 11.20
CA GLY A 53 22.22 -8.70 12.58
C GLY A 53 21.08 -7.73 12.95
N SER A 54 20.94 -7.46 14.26
CA SER A 54 19.85 -6.66 14.83
C SER A 54 19.99 -5.17 14.48
N PRO A 55 18.94 -4.48 13.99
CA PRO A 55 18.95 -3.03 13.93
C PRO A 55 19.03 -2.47 15.36
N LEU A 56 19.94 -1.51 15.56
CA LEU A 56 20.31 -0.86 16.83
C LEU A 56 19.13 -0.38 17.72
N LEU A 57 17.92 -0.29 17.16
CA LEU A 57 16.70 0.17 17.84
C LEU A 57 16.01 -0.89 18.72
N LEU A 58 16.30 -2.19 18.57
CA LEU A 58 15.61 -3.26 19.32
C LEU A 58 16.36 -3.80 20.54
N GLY A 59 17.43 -3.15 20.99
CA GLY A 59 18.20 -3.55 22.18
C GLY A 59 19.33 -4.54 21.90
N ASN A 60 20.24 -4.64 22.87
CA ASN A 60 21.58 -5.22 22.73
C ASN A 60 21.66 -6.75 22.64
N ASP A 61 20.54 -7.49 22.73
CA ASP A 61 20.59 -8.95 22.73
C ASP A 61 20.22 -9.54 21.35
N PRO A 62 21.21 -9.99 20.55
CA PRO A 62 20.96 -10.54 19.21
C PRO A 62 20.11 -11.82 19.23
N ALA A 63 20.08 -12.56 20.35
CA ALA A 63 19.31 -13.79 20.47
C ALA A 63 17.79 -13.53 20.47
N ASP A 64 17.35 -12.43 21.07
CA ASP A 64 15.93 -12.10 21.12
C ASP A 64 15.43 -11.52 19.80
N PHE A 65 16.27 -10.78 19.07
CA PHE A 65 15.96 -10.35 17.70
C PHE A 65 15.80 -11.53 16.74
N GLN A 66 16.65 -12.56 16.85
CA GLN A 66 16.52 -13.78 16.07
C GLN A 66 15.20 -14.51 16.35
N ARG A 67 14.80 -14.63 17.62
CA ARG A 67 13.50 -15.21 18.00
C ARG A 67 12.31 -14.44 17.44
N LEU A 68 12.40 -13.11 17.40
CA LEU A 68 11.37 -12.26 16.79
C LEU A 68 11.27 -12.47 15.28
N LEU A 69 12.40 -12.46 14.58
CA LEU A 69 12.44 -12.73 13.14
C LEU A 69 11.90 -14.13 12.83
N GLU A 70 12.28 -15.13 13.62
CA GLU A 70 11.81 -16.50 13.45
C GLU A 70 10.29 -16.60 13.66
N ALA A 71 9.74 -15.94 14.70
CA ALA A 71 8.30 -15.88 14.92
C ALA A 71 7.57 -15.18 13.76
N GLN A 72 8.16 -14.13 13.17
CA GLN A 72 7.60 -13.45 12.00
C GLN A 72 7.59 -14.37 10.77
N TYR A 73 8.71 -15.05 10.48
CA TYR A 73 8.80 -15.97 9.34
C TYR A 73 7.88 -17.18 9.52
N GLN A 74 7.80 -17.77 10.72
CA GLN A 74 6.85 -18.85 11.02
C GLN A 74 5.40 -18.41 10.86
N ALA A 75 5.07 -17.17 11.21
CA ALA A 75 3.73 -16.63 11.01
C ALA A 75 3.39 -16.40 9.51
N LEU A 76 4.40 -16.04 8.70
CA LEU A 76 4.27 -15.78 7.26
C LEU A 76 4.31 -17.05 6.41
N GLU A 77 5.01 -18.08 6.84
CA GLU A 77 5.17 -19.36 6.12
C GLU A 77 3.85 -19.95 5.61
N PRO A 78 2.78 -20.11 6.42
CA PRO A 78 1.51 -20.67 5.95
C PRO A 78 0.76 -19.76 4.96
N MET A 79 1.14 -18.48 4.86
CA MET A 79 0.50 -17.49 3.98
C MET A 79 1.37 -17.12 2.77
N ARG A 80 2.56 -17.71 2.62
CA ARG A 80 3.55 -17.29 1.62
C ARG A 80 3.01 -17.28 0.19
N GLU A 81 2.50 -18.42 -0.27
CA GLU A 81 2.00 -18.57 -1.64
C GLU A 81 0.78 -17.69 -1.95
N PRO A 82 -0.31 -17.71 -1.14
CA PRO A 82 -1.47 -16.86 -1.43
C PRO A 82 -1.12 -15.37 -1.35
N ARG A 83 -0.18 -14.99 -0.46
CA ARG A 83 0.29 -13.61 -0.34
C ARG A 83 1.15 -13.18 -1.52
N ALA A 84 2.06 -14.03 -1.98
CA ALA A 84 2.87 -13.75 -3.18
C ALA A 84 1.98 -13.54 -4.41
N LEU A 85 0.94 -14.36 -4.57
CA LEU A 85 -0.04 -14.20 -5.64
C LEU A 85 -0.83 -12.89 -5.49
N LEU A 86 -1.32 -12.57 -4.29
CA LEU A 86 -2.02 -11.31 -4.01
C LEU A 86 -1.14 -10.10 -4.34
N MET A 87 0.14 -10.12 -3.94
CA MET A 87 1.10 -9.06 -4.23
C MET A 87 1.35 -8.92 -5.73
N GLY A 88 1.48 -10.04 -6.46
CA GLY A 88 1.61 -10.03 -7.92
C GLY A 88 0.40 -9.38 -8.61
N VAL A 89 -0.82 -9.77 -8.22
CA VAL A 89 -2.06 -9.17 -8.76
C VAL A 89 -2.15 -7.68 -8.40
N MET A 90 -1.78 -7.29 -7.18
CA MET A 90 -1.76 -5.90 -6.74
C MET A 90 -0.76 -5.07 -7.55
N ALA A 91 0.45 -5.60 -7.82
CA ALA A 91 1.44 -4.94 -8.65
C ALA A 91 0.92 -4.69 -10.08
N ILE A 92 0.26 -5.68 -10.68
CA ILE A 92 -0.38 -5.53 -12.01
C ILE A 92 -1.46 -4.46 -11.97
N ALA A 93 -2.34 -4.48 -10.95
CA ALA A 93 -3.39 -3.47 -10.80
C ALA A 93 -2.81 -2.05 -10.64
N CYS A 94 -1.74 -1.89 -9.85
CA CYS A 94 -1.00 -0.64 -9.72
C CYS A 94 -0.38 -0.20 -11.05
N ALA A 95 0.20 -1.11 -11.84
CA ALA A 95 0.71 -0.78 -13.17
C ALA A 95 -0.39 -0.25 -14.10
N VAL A 96 -1.58 -0.86 -14.08
CA VAL A 96 -2.75 -0.38 -14.84
C VAL A 96 -3.17 1.02 -14.39
N VAL A 97 -3.22 1.29 -13.08
CA VAL A 97 -3.50 2.64 -12.54
C VAL A 97 -2.46 3.64 -13.02
N PHE A 98 -1.17 3.30 -12.91
CA PHE A 98 -0.07 4.18 -13.30
C PHE A 98 -0.13 4.55 -14.78
N VAL A 99 -0.28 3.54 -15.66
CA VAL A 99 -0.36 3.75 -17.11
C VAL A 99 -1.62 4.54 -17.47
N SER A 100 -2.78 4.21 -16.88
CA SER A 100 -4.03 4.90 -17.18
C SER A 100 -3.98 6.37 -16.74
N ALA A 101 -3.46 6.65 -15.55
CA ALA A 101 -3.29 8.02 -15.06
C ALA A 101 -2.28 8.81 -15.92
N GLY A 102 -1.18 8.18 -16.33
CA GLY A 102 -0.23 8.77 -17.28
C GLY A 102 -0.87 9.10 -18.63
N ARG A 103 -1.76 8.23 -19.13
CA ARG A 103 -2.52 8.46 -20.38
C ARG A 103 -3.56 9.58 -20.26
N ILE A 104 -4.14 9.82 -19.09
CA ILE A 104 -5.00 11.00 -18.86
C ILE A 104 -4.18 12.30 -18.96
N LEU A 105 -2.96 12.29 -18.39
CA LEU A 105 -2.06 13.44 -18.45
C LEU A 105 -1.53 13.69 -19.87
N ARG A 106 -1.21 12.61 -20.59
CA ARG A 106 -0.70 12.64 -21.97
C ARG A 106 -1.56 11.72 -22.87
N PRO A 107 -2.68 12.23 -23.41
CA PRO A 107 -3.53 11.46 -24.32
C PRO A 107 -2.78 11.25 -25.65
N HIS A 108 -2.62 10.00 -26.08
CA HIS A 108 -1.99 9.64 -27.36
C HIS A 108 -3.04 9.05 -28.31
N GLY A 109 -4.12 9.80 -28.57
CA GLY A 109 -5.19 9.38 -29.49
C GLY A 109 -6.15 8.30 -28.96
N MET A 110 -6.13 8.00 -27.67
CA MET A 110 -7.10 7.09 -27.06
C MET A 110 -8.32 7.84 -26.51
N PRO A 111 -9.54 7.28 -26.58
CA PRO A 111 -10.73 7.90 -26.01
C PRO A 111 -10.57 8.12 -24.50
N ALA A 112 -10.66 9.37 -24.03
CA ALA A 112 -10.44 9.69 -22.63
C ALA A 112 -11.42 8.96 -21.70
N GLU A 113 -12.65 8.69 -22.17
CA GLU A 113 -13.67 7.98 -21.41
C GLU A 113 -13.27 6.53 -21.07
N ARG A 114 -12.68 5.81 -22.02
CA ARG A 114 -12.24 4.42 -21.78
C ARG A 114 -11.11 4.37 -20.77
N ILE A 115 -10.14 5.29 -20.89
CA ILE A 115 -9.02 5.41 -19.96
C ILE A 115 -9.52 5.79 -18.57
N ARG A 116 -10.47 6.74 -18.48
CA ARG A 116 -11.08 7.18 -17.22
C ARG A 116 -11.75 6.02 -16.48
N LEU A 117 -12.59 5.25 -17.17
CA LEU A 117 -13.27 4.09 -16.58
C LEU A 117 -12.28 3.00 -16.17
N MET A 118 -11.25 2.75 -16.98
CA MET A 118 -10.18 1.80 -16.66
C MET A 118 -9.41 2.22 -15.41
N LEU A 119 -9.02 3.50 -15.32
CA LEU A 119 -8.36 4.07 -14.14
C LEU A 119 -9.23 3.92 -12.90
N GLY A 120 -10.51 4.31 -12.99
CA GLY A 120 -11.44 4.23 -11.87
C GLY A 120 -11.63 2.80 -11.36
N ARG A 121 -11.81 1.83 -12.26
CA ARG A 121 -11.95 0.40 -11.90
C ARG A 121 -10.66 -0.18 -11.33
N ALA A 122 -9.52 0.14 -11.93
CA ALA A 122 -8.23 -0.32 -11.45
C ALA A 122 -7.91 0.24 -10.06
N ALA A 123 -8.19 1.53 -9.81
CA ALA A 123 -7.99 2.14 -8.50
C ALA A 123 -8.87 1.49 -7.42
N ILE A 124 -10.15 1.21 -7.71
CA ILE A 124 -11.03 0.46 -6.80
C ILE A 124 -10.50 -0.97 -6.56
N THR A 125 -10.00 -1.62 -7.60
CA THR A 125 -9.40 -2.96 -7.47
C THR A 125 -8.18 -2.93 -6.55
N VAL A 126 -7.28 -1.96 -6.71
CA VAL A 126 -6.14 -1.76 -5.80
C VAL A 126 -6.62 -1.51 -4.36
N ALA A 127 -7.66 -0.69 -4.17
CA ALA A 127 -8.22 -0.46 -2.84
C ALA A 127 -8.69 -1.77 -2.17
N VAL A 128 -9.44 -2.60 -2.90
CA VAL A 128 -9.91 -3.90 -2.41
C VAL A 128 -8.74 -4.84 -2.08
N LEU A 129 -7.77 -4.98 -3.00
CA LEU A 129 -6.59 -5.81 -2.78
C LEU A 129 -5.78 -5.34 -1.57
N ARG A 130 -5.64 -4.01 -1.39
CA ARG A 130 -4.97 -3.42 -0.23
C ARG A 130 -5.69 -3.72 1.08
N THR A 131 -7.02 -3.75 1.09
CA THR A 131 -7.81 -4.14 2.27
C THR A 131 -7.62 -5.61 2.61
N ILE A 132 -7.63 -6.51 1.61
CA ILE A 132 -7.35 -7.94 1.81
C ILE A 132 -5.93 -8.12 2.37
N ASP A 133 -4.97 -7.42 1.79
CA ASP A 133 -3.58 -7.44 2.26
C ASP A 133 -3.45 -6.96 3.72
N GLY A 134 -4.09 -5.84 4.06
CA GLY A 134 -4.08 -5.32 5.42
C GLY A 134 -4.72 -6.29 6.44
N ALA A 135 -5.76 -7.02 6.03
CA ALA A 135 -6.36 -8.05 6.87
C ALA A 135 -5.39 -9.23 7.11
N GLN A 136 -4.64 -9.66 6.08
CA GLN A 136 -3.59 -10.68 6.26
C GLN A 136 -2.49 -10.18 7.19
N TRP A 137 -2.02 -8.94 7.03
CA TRP A 137 -1.01 -8.33 7.89
C TRP A 137 -1.49 -8.18 9.35
N ALA A 138 -2.77 -7.89 9.59
CA ALA A 138 -3.31 -7.82 10.94
C ALA A 138 -3.23 -9.17 11.67
N VAL A 139 -3.43 -10.29 10.96
CA VAL A 139 -3.25 -11.64 11.52
C VAL A 139 -1.78 -11.90 11.87
N VAL A 140 -0.85 -11.51 10.99
CA VAL A 140 0.59 -11.61 11.25
C VAL A 140 1.00 -10.74 12.43
N ALA A 141 0.59 -9.46 12.45
CA ALA A 141 0.85 -8.52 13.54
C ALA A 141 0.33 -9.03 14.88
N ARG A 142 -0.85 -9.66 14.91
CA ARG A 142 -1.38 -10.30 16.13
C ARG A 142 -0.53 -11.47 16.61
N ARG A 143 -0.01 -12.30 15.70
CA ARG A 143 0.87 -13.43 16.04
C ARG A 143 2.26 -12.98 16.49
N THR A 144 2.83 -11.99 15.81
CA THR A 144 4.17 -11.46 16.13
C THR A 144 4.16 -10.59 17.38
N SER A 145 3.11 -9.80 17.62
CA SER A 145 3.00 -8.98 18.83
C SER A 145 3.01 -9.82 20.11
N HIS A 146 2.45 -11.03 20.11
CA HIS A 146 2.56 -11.94 21.25
C HIS A 146 4.03 -12.32 21.56
N ALA A 147 4.83 -12.60 20.52
CA ALA A 147 6.26 -12.88 20.66
C ALA A 147 7.04 -11.65 21.14
N VAL A 148 6.73 -10.46 20.59
CA VAL A 148 7.32 -9.18 21.02
C VAL A 148 6.99 -8.89 22.49
N SER A 149 5.73 -9.09 22.92
CA SER A 149 5.33 -8.88 24.31
C SER A 149 6.08 -9.82 25.26
N GLN A 150 6.24 -11.11 24.92
CA GLN A 150 7.02 -12.03 25.75
C GLN A 150 8.51 -11.67 25.82
N MET A 151 9.06 -11.05 24.77
CA MET A 151 10.44 -10.53 24.77
C MET A 151 10.56 -9.27 25.65
N LEU A 152 9.61 -8.34 25.55
CA LEU A 152 9.64 -7.10 26.32
C LEU A 152 9.46 -7.33 27.83
N ILE A 153 8.57 -8.22 28.23
CA ILE A 153 8.31 -8.53 29.65
C ILE A 153 9.55 -9.17 30.34
N LYS A 154 10.45 -9.79 29.57
CA LYS A 154 11.71 -10.36 30.11
C LYS A 154 12.78 -9.31 30.40
N ARG A 155 12.59 -8.05 29.98
CA ARG A 155 13.58 -7.00 30.26
C ARG A 155 13.55 -6.58 31.73
N PRO A 156 14.72 -6.26 32.32
CA PRO A 156 14.80 -5.81 33.70
C PRO A 156 13.97 -4.56 33.98
N GLU A 157 13.75 -3.71 32.96
CA GLU A 157 12.93 -2.49 33.00
C GLU A 157 11.42 -2.74 33.18
N TYR A 158 10.94 -3.96 32.90
CA TYR A 158 9.51 -4.31 32.88
C TYR A 158 9.16 -5.49 33.78
N GLN A 159 9.97 -5.77 34.81
CA GLN A 159 9.71 -6.85 35.76
C GLN A 159 8.54 -6.59 36.72
N ASP A 160 8.07 -5.34 36.81
CA ASP A 160 6.83 -5.01 37.52
C ASP A 160 5.61 -5.50 36.72
N ALA A 161 4.71 -6.23 37.38
CA ALA A 161 3.57 -6.88 36.73
C ALA A 161 2.64 -5.87 36.04
N ALA A 162 2.47 -4.67 36.62
CA ALA A 162 1.68 -3.59 36.03
C ALA A 162 2.35 -2.98 34.78
N ALA A 163 3.68 -2.85 34.79
CA ALA A 163 4.44 -2.36 33.64
C ALA A 163 4.46 -3.38 32.49
N ALA A 164 4.60 -4.67 32.81
CA ALA A 164 4.53 -5.77 31.85
C ALA A 164 3.17 -5.85 31.12
N GLU A 165 2.07 -5.73 31.86
CA GLU A 165 0.71 -5.75 31.31
C GLU A 165 0.45 -4.53 30.40
N MET A 166 0.88 -3.34 30.83
CA MET A 166 0.77 -2.11 30.07
C MET A 166 1.56 -2.17 28.76
N VAL A 167 2.81 -2.63 28.80
CA VAL A 167 3.66 -2.78 27.60
C VAL A 167 3.08 -3.78 26.61
N SER A 168 2.53 -4.89 27.10
CA SER A 168 1.90 -5.89 26.23
C SER A 168 0.69 -5.30 25.49
N THR A 169 -0.16 -4.56 26.20
CA THR A 169 -1.39 -3.98 25.68
C THR A 169 -1.08 -2.87 24.68
N VAL A 170 -0.17 -1.94 25.03
CA VAL A 170 0.22 -0.83 24.17
C VAL A 170 0.88 -1.35 22.89
N THR A 171 1.77 -2.34 22.99
CA THR A 171 2.46 -2.91 21.81
C THR A 171 1.48 -3.58 20.86
N GLN A 172 0.52 -4.34 21.38
CA GLN A 172 -0.52 -5.00 20.57
C GLN A 172 -1.42 -3.98 19.88
N VAL A 173 -1.92 -2.99 20.63
CA VAL A 173 -2.79 -1.92 20.10
C VAL A 173 -2.06 -1.09 19.05
N MET A 174 -0.80 -0.72 19.30
CA MET A 174 0.00 0.07 18.36
C MET A 174 0.29 -0.70 17.08
N SER A 175 0.69 -1.98 17.15
CA SER A 175 1.01 -2.75 15.95
C SER A 175 -0.22 -2.97 15.06
N LEU A 176 -1.37 -3.27 15.67
CA LEU A 176 -2.62 -3.50 14.96
C LEU A 176 -3.19 -2.18 14.45
N GLY A 177 -3.16 -1.13 15.28
CA GLY A 177 -3.61 0.22 14.94
C GLY A 177 -2.83 0.82 13.77
N LEU A 178 -1.50 0.69 13.77
CA LEU A 178 -0.66 1.20 12.69
C LEU A 178 -0.93 0.46 11.37
N THR A 179 -1.10 -0.86 11.43
CA THR A 179 -1.43 -1.69 10.26
C THR A 179 -2.79 -1.32 9.67
N VAL A 180 -3.81 -1.19 10.52
CA VAL A 180 -5.18 -0.84 10.11
C VAL A 180 -5.23 0.60 9.59
N ALA A 181 -4.63 1.56 10.29
CA ALA A 181 -4.62 2.96 9.88
C ALA A 181 -3.87 3.16 8.56
N GLY A 182 -2.70 2.54 8.40
CA GLY A 182 -1.94 2.60 7.15
C GLY A 182 -2.71 1.97 5.97
N THR A 183 -3.38 0.84 6.22
CA THR A 183 -4.24 0.20 5.22
C THR A 183 -5.41 1.09 4.84
N ALA A 184 -6.14 1.62 5.82
CA ALA A 184 -7.29 2.48 5.62
C ALA A 184 -6.92 3.76 4.86
N LEU A 185 -5.76 4.35 5.16
CA LEU A 185 -5.24 5.52 4.45
C LEU A 185 -4.99 5.20 2.97
N ILE A 186 -4.24 4.14 2.66
CA ILE A 186 -3.87 3.80 1.27
C ILE A 186 -5.10 3.34 0.49
N ALA A 187 -5.84 2.36 1.03
CA ALA A 187 -7.03 1.81 0.38
C ALA A 187 -8.12 2.88 0.22
N GLY A 188 -8.34 3.69 1.26
CA GLY A 188 -9.29 4.81 1.23
C GLY A 188 -8.92 5.84 0.17
N THR A 189 -7.64 6.18 0.04
CA THR A 189 -7.18 7.13 -0.98
C THR A 189 -7.41 6.59 -2.40
N PHE A 190 -7.08 5.33 -2.67
CA PHE A 190 -7.39 4.70 -3.95
C PHE A 190 -8.89 4.60 -4.21
N ALA A 191 -9.70 4.33 -3.18
CA ALA A 191 -11.15 4.30 -3.32
C ALA A 191 -11.72 5.67 -3.67
N LEU A 192 -11.31 6.73 -2.97
CA LEU A 192 -11.72 8.10 -3.24
C LEU A 192 -11.30 8.55 -4.65
N LEU A 193 -10.06 8.26 -5.05
CA LEU A 193 -9.59 8.56 -6.41
C LEU A 193 -10.36 7.76 -7.46
N GLY A 194 -10.62 6.48 -7.20
CA GLY A 194 -11.40 5.61 -8.07
C GLY A 194 -12.83 6.13 -8.28
N GLN A 195 -13.49 6.58 -7.22
CA GLN A 195 -14.82 7.19 -7.30
C GLN A 195 -14.77 8.55 -7.99
N PHE A 196 -13.76 9.38 -7.69
CA PHE A 196 -13.56 10.67 -8.34
C PHE A 196 -13.46 10.52 -9.86
N PHE A 197 -12.61 9.61 -10.36
CA PHE A 197 -12.49 9.38 -11.80
C PHE A 197 -13.76 8.77 -12.42
N ARG A 198 -14.62 8.10 -11.64
CA ARG A 198 -15.91 7.58 -12.12
C ARG A 198 -17.03 8.62 -12.14
N SER A 199 -16.88 9.76 -11.48
CA SER A 199 -17.91 10.82 -11.43
C SER A 199 -18.24 11.44 -12.80
N ASP A 200 -19.47 11.94 -12.94
CA ASP A 200 -19.94 12.59 -14.16
C ASP A 200 -19.21 13.91 -14.45
N SER A 201 -18.79 14.64 -13.41
CA SER A 201 -18.03 15.89 -13.57
C SER A 201 -16.68 15.68 -14.26
N VAL A 202 -15.98 14.59 -13.92
CA VAL A 202 -14.73 14.22 -14.60
C VAL A 202 -14.98 13.75 -16.04
N ARG A 203 -16.09 13.04 -16.28
CA ARG A 203 -16.50 12.66 -17.64
C ARG A 203 -16.71 13.90 -18.52
N GLU A 204 -17.53 14.85 -18.08
CA GLU A 204 -17.86 16.06 -18.82
C GLU A 204 -16.61 16.90 -19.12
N ALA A 205 -15.72 17.05 -18.14
CA ALA A 205 -14.47 17.76 -18.30
C ALA A 205 -13.54 17.12 -19.34
N LEU A 206 -13.45 15.79 -19.38
CA LEU A 206 -12.63 15.06 -20.35
C LEU A 206 -13.24 15.08 -21.75
N VAL A 207 -14.55 14.94 -21.88
CA VAL A 207 -15.25 15.04 -23.18
C VAL A 207 -15.09 16.43 -23.78
N THR A 208 -15.19 17.49 -22.96
CA THR A 208 -14.99 18.87 -23.41
C THR A 208 -13.56 19.10 -23.91
N ARG A 209 -12.57 18.51 -23.23
CA ARG A 209 -11.17 18.54 -23.66
C ARG A 209 -10.95 17.80 -24.98
N ASP A 210 -11.51 16.60 -25.13
CA ASP A 210 -11.35 15.79 -26.35
C ASP A 210 -11.98 16.50 -27.57
N ARG A 211 -13.14 17.15 -27.41
CA ARG A 211 -13.76 17.98 -28.47
C ARG A 211 -12.89 19.17 -28.86
N THR A 212 -12.45 19.96 -27.89
CA THR A 212 -11.60 21.13 -28.16
C THR A 212 -10.25 20.78 -28.77
N ALA A 213 -9.73 19.57 -28.54
CA ALA A 213 -8.51 19.08 -29.17
C ALA A 213 -8.72 18.52 -30.59
N ALA A 214 -9.95 18.14 -30.96
CA ALA A 214 -10.29 17.70 -32.32
C ALA A 214 -10.56 18.88 -33.27
N ASP A 215 -10.96 20.03 -32.72
CA ASP A 215 -11.27 21.26 -33.46
C ASP A 215 -10.03 22.18 -33.68
N SER A 216 -8.86 21.80 -33.16
CA SER A 216 -7.59 22.54 -33.22
C SER A 216 -6.55 21.88 -34.12
#